data_AF-A0A358I2Z4-F1
#
_entry.id   AF-A0A358I2Z4-F1
#
_cell.length_a   1.000
_cell.length_b   1.000
_cell.length_c   1.000
_cell.angle_alpha   90.00
_cell.angle_beta   90.00
_cell.angle_gamma   90.00
#
_symmetry.space_group_name_H-M   'P 1'
#
loop_
_entity.id
_entity.type
_entity.pdbx_description
1 polymer ?
#
loop_
_entity_poly.entity_id
_entity_poly.type
_entity_poly.pdbx_seq_one_letter_code
_entity_poly.pdbx_strand_id
1 'polypeptide(L)'
;MFHKKFVSIIFIISLVIVGGASLLIFSIDCWGSTSAFENFLCNGFFEQKIEPLLWSFLPLLAISFILLFVRRETFIAWAKFAAPTFAVMLAVIFYTYNNKSQMGGWVNWGSDEEFATVLLPPLFFLISLAIIIYKQRKLRKGGTQFLQTKR
;
A
#
# COMPACT_ATOMS: atom_id res chain seq x y z
N MET A 1 -1.83 -12.28 21.70
CA MET A 1 -3.14 -12.49 21.03
C MET A 1 -3.65 -11.24 20.30
N PHE A 2 -3.64 -10.04 20.93
CA PHE A 2 -4.16 -8.79 20.35
C PHE A 2 -3.57 -8.39 18.98
N HIS A 3 -2.26 -8.51 18.76
CA HIS A 3 -1.65 -8.08 17.49
C HIS A 3 -2.14 -8.87 16.28
N LYS A 4 -2.38 -10.18 16.41
CA LYS A 4 -2.90 -11.01 15.31
C LYS A 4 -4.31 -10.60 14.91
N LYS A 5 -5.16 -10.26 15.89
CA LYS A 5 -6.51 -9.73 15.63
C LYS A 5 -6.44 -8.41 14.88
N PHE A 6 -5.57 -7.51 15.30
CA PHE A 6 -5.40 -6.21 14.63
C PHE A 6 -4.87 -6.33 13.20
N VAL A 7 -3.84 -7.15 12.96
CA VAL A 7 -3.33 -7.41 11.60
C VAL A 7 -4.40 -8.08 10.73
N SER A 8 -5.17 -9.03 11.29
CA SER A 8 -6.28 -9.66 10.58
C SER A 8 -7.35 -8.65 10.18
N ILE A 9 -7.71 -7.70 11.06
CA ILE A 9 -8.65 -6.62 10.74
C ILE A 9 -8.11 -5.76 9.60
N ILE A 10 -6.83 -5.34 9.64
CA ILE A 10 -6.22 -4.56 8.56
C ILE A 10 -6.23 -5.32 7.24
N PHE A 11 -5.90 -6.62 7.29
CA PHE A 11 -5.92 -7.48 6.11
C PHE A 11 -7.33 -7.61 5.52
N ILE A 12 -8.35 -7.84 6.35
CA ILE A 12 -9.74 -7.92 5.91
C ILE A 12 -10.19 -6.58 5.30
N ILE A 13 -9.89 -5.45 5.95
CA ILE A 13 -10.24 -4.12 5.42
C ILE A 13 -9.57 -3.90 4.07
N SER A 14 -8.26 -4.21 3.96
CA SER A 14 -7.52 -4.06 2.71
C SER A 14 -8.09 -4.96 1.61
N LEU A 15 -8.47 -6.20 1.95
CA LEU A 15 -9.08 -7.15 1.03
C LEU A 15 -10.47 -6.70 0.57
N VAL A 16 -11.29 -6.15 1.47
CA VAL A 16 -12.61 -5.60 1.12
C VAL A 16 -12.47 -4.37 0.23
N ILE A 17 -11.51 -3.48 0.50
CA ILE A 17 -11.27 -2.30 -0.34
C ILE A 17 -10.81 -2.72 -1.73
N VAL A 18 -9.77 -3.55 -1.82
CA VAL A 18 -9.21 -3.99 -3.10
C VAL A 18 -10.23 -4.83 -3.87
N GLY A 19 -10.79 -5.86 -3.24
CA GLY A 19 -11.77 -6.75 -3.86
C GLY A 19 -13.07 -6.03 -4.23
N GLY A 20 -13.57 -5.16 -3.36
CA GLY A 20 -14.77 -4.36 -3.63
C GLY A 20 -14.56 -3.42 -4.81
N ALA A 21 -13.43 -2.71 -4.86
CA ALA A 21 -13.15 -1.82 -5.98
C ALA A 21 -12.89 -2.60 -7.29
N SER A 22 -12.20 -3.75 -7.23
CA SER A 22 -12.03 -4.61 -8.41
C SER A 22 -13.36 -5.15 -8.93
N LEU A 23 -14.28 -5.54 -8.04
CA LEU A 23 -15.63 -5.95 -8.44
C LEU A 23 -16.42 -4.80 -9.06
N LEU A 24 -16.30 -3.58 -8.51
CA LEU A 24 -16.95 -2.39 -9.08
C LEU A 24 -16.40 -2.05 -10.46
N ILE A 25 -15.09 -2.11 -10.65
CA ILE A 25 -14.45 -1.91 -11.97
C ILE A 25 -14.93 -2.96 -12.96
N PHE A 26 -14.98 -4.24 -12.54
CA PHE A 26 -15.44 -5.32 -13.41
C PHE A 26 -16.95 -5.25 -13.72
N SER A 27 -17.75 -4.67 -12.83
CA SER A 27 -19.20 -4.56 -13.01
C SER A 27 -19.61 -3.37 -13.89
N ILE A 28 -18.72 -2.39 -14.06
CA ILE A 28 -18.96 -1.24 -14.92
C ILE A 28 -18.25 -1.54 -16.24
N ASP A 29 -18.99 -2.02 -17.22
CA ASP A 29 -18.48 -2.19 -18.59
C ASP A 29 -18.19 -0.81 -19.19
N CYS A 30 -16.99 -0.27 -18.95
CA CYS A 30 -16.52 0.96 -19.58
C CYS A 30 -16.28 0.78 -21.09
N TRP A 31 -16.42 -0.45 -21.61
CA TRP A 31 -16.30 -0.74 -23.03
C TRP A 31 -17.64 -0.57 -23.75
N GLY A 32 -17.79 0.56 -24.44
CA GLY A 32 -18.93 0.82 -25.33
C GLY A 32 -20.10 1.56 -24.69
N SER A 33 -19.90 2.17 -23.52
CA SER A 33 -20.93 2.97 -22.86
C SER A 33 -21.31 4.22 -23.67
N THR A 34 -22.60 4.36 -23.96
CA THR A 34 -23.18 5.52 -24.68
C THR A 34 -23.77 6.58 -23.75
N SER A 35 -23.74 6.39 -22.43
CA SER A 35 -24.36 7.31 -21.48
C SER A 35 -23.33 8.26 -20.85
N ALA A 36 -23.69 9.54 -20.69
CA ALA A 36 -22.82 10.55 -20.09
C ALA A 36 -22.49 10.26 -18.62
N PHE A 37 -23.39 9.57 -17.91
CA PHE A 37 -23.21 9.20 -16.51
C PHE A 37 -22.18 8.08 -16.33
N GLU A 38 -22.21 7.04 -17.16
CA GLU A 38 -21.21 5.97 -17.14
C GLU A 38 -19.83 6.48 -17.61
N ASN A 39 -19.77 7.37 -18.61
CA ASN A 39 -18.51 8.02 -19.00
C ASN A 39 -17.93 8.90 -17.88
N PHE A 40 -18.77 9.62 -17.12
CA PHE A 40 -18.33 10.39 -15.95
C PHE A 40 -17.82 9.48 -14.82
N LEU A 41 -18.50 8.36 -14.57
CA LEU A 41 -18.05 7.38 -13.58
C LEU A 41 -16.72 6.74 -13.99
N CYS A 42 -16.60 6.23 -15.21
CA CYS A 42 -15.39 5.57 -15.71
C CYS A 42 -14.19 6.54 -15.79
N ASN A 43 -14.29 7.61 -16.58
CA ASN A 43 -13.14 8.49 -16.86
C ASN A 43 -12.93 9.58 -15.79
N GLY A 44 -13.98 9.94 -15.04
CA GLY A 44 -13.93 11.06 -14.10
C GLY A 44 -13.70 10.64 -12.65
N PHE A 45 -14.21 9.48 -12.24
CA PHE A 45 -14.15 9.05 -10.84
C PHE A 45 -13.26 7.83 -10.64
N PHE A 46 -13.37 6.81 -11.49
CA PHE A 46 -12.61 5.56 -11.34
C PHE A 46 -11.13 5.72 -11.69
N GLU A 47 -10.82 6.11 -12.94
CA GLU A 47 -9.42 6.33 -13.38
C GLU A 47 -8.73 7.40 -12.52
N GLN A 48 -9.48 8.44 -12.16
CA GLN A 48 -8.91 9.61 -11.52
C GLN A 48 -8.71 9.46 -10.00
N LYS A 49 -9.67 8.87 -9.28
CA LYS A 49 -9.63 8.88 -7.80
C LYS A 49 -9.42 7.51 -7.21
N ILE A 50 -9.99 6.47 -7.81
CA ILE A 50 -10.03 5.13 -7.23
C ILE A 50 -8.77 4.35 -7.60
N GLU A 51 -8.34 4.43 -8.86
CA GLU A 51 -7.17 3.70 -9.34
C GLU A 51 -5.88 3.98 -8.55
N PRO A 52 -5.43 5.24 -8.37
CA PRO A 52 -4.20 5.51 -7.63
C PRO A 52 -4.29 5.09 -6.16
N LEU A 53 -5.50 5.17 -5.57
CA LEU A 53 -5.75 4.68 -4.24
C LEU A 53 -5.57 3.15 -4.20
N LEU A 54 -6.10 2.39 -5.15
CA LEU A 54 -5.96 0.94 -5.20
C LEU A 54 -4.51 0.49 -5.32
N TRP A 55 -3.72 1.14 -6.17
CA TRP A 55 -2.29 0.87 -6.30
C TRP A 55 -1.55 1.05 -4.97
N SER A 56 -1.96 2.01 -4.14
CA SER A 56 -1.37 2.23 -2.81
C SER A 56 -1.74 1.14 -1.78
N PHE A 57 -2.90 0.50 -1.91
CA PHE A 57 -3.37 -0.55 -0.99
C PHE A 57 -2.82 -1.95 -1.33
N LEU A 58 -2.46 -2.20 -2.59
CA LEU A 58 -1.88 -3.47 -3.03
C LEU A 58 -0.64 -3.90 -2.20
N PRO A 59 0.39 -3.05 -1.99
CA PRO A 59 1.54 -3.43 -1.17
C PRO A 59 1.17 -3.61 0.30
N LEU A 60 0.17 -2.88 0.79
CA LEU A 60 -0.35 -3.02 2.15
C LEU A 60 -1.02 -4.38 2.37
N LEU A 61 -1.76 -4.87 1.38
CA LEU A 61 -2.33 -6.20 1.37
C LEU A 61 -1.24 -7.28 1.38
N ALA A 62 -0.21 -7.14 0.54
CA ALA A 62 0.92 -8.06 0.52
C ALA A 62 1.70 -8.08 1.86
N ILE A 63 1.98 -6.91 2.43
CA ILE A 63 2.70 -6.79 3.70
C ILE A 63 1.86 -7.32 4.87
N SER A 64 0.56 -7.00 4.91
CA SER A 64 -0.33 -7.46 5.98
C SER A 64 -0.45 -8.99 6.01
N PHE A 65 -0.47 -9.64 4.84
CA PHE A 65 -0.38 -11.10 4.74
C PHE A 65 0.91 -11.64 5.38
N ILE A 66 2.07 -11.05 5.07
CA ILE A 66 3.35 -11.45 5.67
C ILE A 66 3.33 -11.25 7.19
N LEU A 67 2.77 -10.14 7.67
CA LEU A 67 2.74 -9.79 9.09
C LEU A 67 1.92 -10.76 9.95
N LEU A 68 0.95 -11.49 9.38
CA LEU A 68 0.20 -12.52 10.11
C LEU A 68 1.11 -13.63 10.67
N PHE A 69 2.22 -13.89 10.00
CA PHE A 69 3.20 -14.93 10.38
C PHE A 69 4.36 -14.41 11.24
N VAL A 70 4.42 -13.09 11.47
CA VAL A 70 5.56 -12.43 12.10
C VAL A 70 5.32 -12.21 13.61
N ARG A 71 6.41 -12.16 14.39
CA ARG A 71 6.34 -11.90 15.84
C ARG A 71 5.91 -10.46 16.15
N ARG A 72 5.28 -10.27 17.32
CA ARG A 72 4.80 -8.96 17.83
C ARG A 72 5.85 -7.85 17.78
N GLU A 73 7.11 -8.16 18.11
CA GLU A 73 8.20 -7.19 18.17
C GLU A 73 8.51 -6.57 16.80
N THR A 74 8.56 -7.41 15.75
CA THR A 74 8.75 -6.95 14.38
C THR A 74 7.53 -6.17 13.89
N PHE A 75 6.32 -6.60 14.24
CA PHE A 75 5.10 -5.87 13.92
C PHE A 75 5.12 -4.45 14.50
N ILE A 76 5.49 -4.27 15.77
CA ILE A 76 5.55 -2.93 16.39
C ILE A 76 6.59 -2.04 15.70
N ALA A 77 7.76 -2.60 15.36
CA ALA A 77 8.80 -1.86 14.66
C ALA A 77 8.35 -1.42 13.25
N TRP A 78 7.70 -2.33 12.52
CA TRP A 78 7.12 -2.02 11.22
C TRP A 78 5.99 -0.99 11.33
N ALA A 79 5.06 -1.14 12.27
CA ALA A 79 3.92 -0.24 12.44
C ALA A 79 4.34 1.20 12.76
N LYS A 80 5.41 1.39 13.55
CA LYS A 80 5.99 2.72 13.83
C LYS A 80 6.53 3.41 12.59
N PHE A 81 7.04 2.65 11.62
CA PHE A 81 7.48 3.17 10.33
C PHE A 81 6.28 3.37 9.39
N ALA A 82 5.43 2.36 9.26
CA ALA A 82 4.33 2.35 8.33
C ALA A 82 3.31 3.47 8.61
N ALA A 83 2.97 3.76 9.86
CA ALA A 83 1.96 4.76 10.20
C ALA A 83 2.29 6.17 9.63
N PRO A 84 3.44 6.80 9.94
CA PRO A 84 3.77 8.10 9.38
C PRO A 84 4.10 8.03 7.88
N THR A 85 4.81 7.00 7.43
CA THR A 85 5.24 6.91 6.02
C THR A 85 4.05 6.69 5.09
N PHE A 86 3.08 5.86 5.48
CA PHE A 86 1.87 5.66 4.69
C PHE A 86 1.00 6.92 4.64
N ALA A 87 0.88 7.65 5.76
CA ALA A 87 0.16 8.93 5.78
C ALA A 87 0.82 9.98 4.86
N VAL A 88 2.16 10.08 4.91
CA VAL A 88 2.93 10.96 4.00
C VAL A 88 2.75 10.52 2.55
N MET A 89 2.83 9.22 2.27
CA MET A 89 2.64 8.67 0.94
C MET A 89 1.26 9.04 0.36
N LEU A 90 0.19 8.83 1.14
CA LEU A 90 -1.16 9.23 0.74
C LEU A 90 -1.26 10.75 0.54
N ALA A 91 -0.69 11.55 1.44
CA ALA A 91 -0.71 13.00 1.30
C ALA A 91 -0.01 13.48 0.01
N VAL A 92 1.12 12.86 -0.35
CA VAL A 92 1.83 13.16 -1.60
C VAL A 92 0.98 12.76 -2.80
N ILE A 93 0.38 11.57 -2.81
CA ILE A 93 -0.51 11.12 -3.90
C ILE A 93 -1.70 12.08 -4.06
N PHE A 94 -2.36 12.48 -2.97
CA PHE A 94 -3.49 13.43 -3.03
C PHE A 94 -3.05 14.84 -3.48
N TYR A 95 -1.85 15.26 -3.09
CA TYR A 95 -1.31 16.56 -3.49
C TYR A 95 -0.97 16.61 -4.97
N THR A 96 -0.24 15.61 -5.49
CA THR A 96 0.12 15.54 -6.91
C THR A 96 -1.12 15.38 -7.78
N TYR A 97 -2.14 14.69 -7.28
CA TYR A 97 -3.40 14.54 -8.01
C TYR A 97 -4.22 15.84 -8.10
N ASN A 98 -4.21 16.69 -7.06
CA ASN A 98 -4.96 17.95 -7.08
C ASN A 98 -4.22 19.07 -7.83
N ASN A 99 -2.90 18.97 -7.95
CA ASN A 99 -2.11 19.90 -8.74
C ASN A 99 -1.81 19.28 -10.10
N LYS A 100 -2.67 19.56 -11.10
CA LYS A 100 -2.38 19.21 -12.49
C LYS A 100 -1.02 19.80 -12.88
N SER A 101 -0.05 18.93 -13.16
CA SER A 101 1.30 19.32 -13.53
C SER A 101 1.27 20.18 -14.80
N GLN A 102 1.74 21.42 -14.71
CA GLN A 102 2.25 22.14 -15.88
C GLN A 102 3.51 21.39 -16.33
N MET A 103 3.46 20.79 -17.53
CA MET A 103 4.58 20.06 -18.15
C MET A 103 5.88 20.87 -18.03
N GLY A 104 6.81 20.44 -17.18
CA GLY A 104 8.00 21.23 -16.86
C GLY A 104 9.06 20.51 -16.02
N GLY A 105 9.21 19.19 -16.17
CA GLY A 105 10.24 18.38 -15.50
C GLY A 105 11.35 17.93 -16.44
N TRP A 106 12.60 17.88 -15.96
CA TRP A 106 13.82 17.56 -16.72
C TRP A 106 13.85 16.12 -17.29
N VAL A 107 12.88 15.27 -16.94
CA VAL A 107 12.76 13.90 -17.46
C VAL A 107 11.29 13.57 -17.73
N ASN A 108 10.99 13.12 -18.95
CA ASN A 108 9.64 12.84 -19.44
C ASN A 108 9.15 11.47 -18.93
N TRP A 109 8.80 11.38 -17.64
CA TRP A 109 8.26 10.16 -17.00
C TRP A 109 6.72 10.07 -16.99
N GLY A 110 6.02 10.94 -17.73
CA GLY A 110 4.56 11.10 -17.62
C GLY A 110 4.19 12.31 -16.75
N SER A 111 2.91 12.43 -16.37
CA SER A 111 2.46 13.47 -15.44
C SER A 111 2.97 13.19 -14.02
N ASP A 112 3.13 14.24 -13.19
CA ASP A 112 3.65 14.10 -11.81
C ASP A 112 2.81 13.14 -10.94
N GLU A 113 1.53 12.98 -11.28
CA GLU A 113 0.59 12.04 -10.66
C GLU A 113 0.93 10.58 -10.97
N GLU A 114 1.29 10.25 -12.22
CA GLU A 114 1.65 8.91 -12.65
C GLU A 114 2.96 8.49 -11.99
N PHE A 115 3.95 9.38 -11.98
CA PHE A 115 5.23 9.12 -11.34
C PHE A 115 5.06 8.83 -9.84
N ALA A 116 4.30 9.66 -9.12
CA ALA A 116 4.05 9.45 -7.69
C ALA A 116 3.32 8.12 -7.42
N THR A 117 2.30 7.81 -8.22
CA THR A 117 1.46 6.61 -8.06
C THR A 117 2.22 5.32 -8.40
N VAL A 118 3.12 5.36 -9.37
CA VAL A 118 3.91 4.20 -9.80
C VAL A 118 5.14 3.99 -8.91
N LEU A 119 5.80 5.06 -8.45
CA LEU A 119 7.07 4.96 -7.72
C LEU A 119 6.88 4.75 -6.21
N LEU A 120 5.95 5.48 -5.57
CA LEU A 120 5.82 5.49 -4.12
C LEU A 120 5.37 4.15 -3.52
N PRO A 121 4.33 3.46 -4.05
CA PRO A 121 3.87 2.20 -3.46
C PRO A 121 4.92 1.08 -3.49
N PRO A 122 5.65 0.83 -4.61
CA PRO A 122 6.75 -0.12 -4.62
C PRO A 122 7.89 0.25 -3.66
N LEU A 123 8.22 1.54 -3.55
CA LEU A 123 9.25 1.99 -2.62
C LEU A 123 8.86 1.74 -1.17
N PHE A 124 7.61 2.06 -0.81
CA PHE A 124 7.04 1.73 0.50
C PHE A 124 7.08 0.23 0.79
N PHE A 125 6.76 -0.59 -0.22
CA PHE A 125 6.83 -2.04 -0.14
C PHE A 125 8.24 -2.54 0.16
N LEU A 126 9.23 -2.10 -0.63
CA LEU A 126 10.62 -2.51 -0.48
C LEU A 126 11.19 -2.16 0.90
N ILE A 127 10.94 -0.93 1.37
CA ILE A 127 11.41 -0.50 2.70
C ILE A 127 10.71 -1.29 3.80
N SER A 128 9.40 -1.50 3.70
CA SER A 128 8.64 -2.33 4.64
C SER A 128 9.20 -3.75 4.72
N LEU A 129 9.46 -4.36 3.57
CA LEU A 129 10.03 -5.70 3.46
C LEU A 129 11.42 -5.76 4.12
N ALA A 130 12.28 -4.78 3.84
CA ALA A 130 13.62 -4.69 4.41
C ALA A 130 13.59 -4.64 5.95
N ILE A 131 12.68 -3.84 6.53
CA ILE A 131 12.49 -3.75 7.99
C ILE A 131 12.06 -5.09 8.58
N ILE A 132 11.09 -5.75 7.95
CA ILE A 132 10.58 -7.06 8.40
C ILE A 132 11.71 -8.10 8.38
N ILE A 133 12.43 -8.23 7.26
CA ILE A 133 13.54 -9.18 7.09
C ILE A 133 14.65 -8.91 8.12
N TYR A 134 15.06 -7.64 8.28
CA TYR A 134 16.14 -7.27 9.19
C TYR A 134 15.78 -7.60 10.64
N LYS A 135 14.58 -7.21 11.09
CA LYS A 135 14.13 -7.49 12.47
C LYS A 135 13.95 -8.98 12.72
N GLN A 136 13.39 -9.72 11.76
CA GLN A 136 13.22 -11.17 11.87
C GLN A 136 14.57 -11.89 11.99
N ARG A 137 15.58 -11.49 11.21
CA ARG A 137 16.95 -12.02 11.32
C ARG A 137 17.59 -11.70 12.68
N LYS A 138 17.43 -10.47 13.18
CA LYS A 138 17.98 -10.05 14.47
C LYS A 138 17.42 -10.89 15.64
N LEU A 139 16.11 -11.12 15.64
CA LEU A 139 15.45 -11.93 16.68
C LEU A 139 15.87 -13.41 16.64
N ARG A 140 16.14 -13.95 15.44
CA ARG A 140 16.65 -15.32 15.30
C ARG A 140 18.04 -15.48 15.92
N LYS A 141 18.94 -14.51 15.70
CA LYS A 141 20.31 -14.53 16.27
C LYS A 141 20.32 -14.30 17.79
N GLY A 142 19.49 -13.40 18.31
CA GLY A 142 19.40 -13.12 19.75
C GLY A 142 18.85 -14.30 20.57
N GLY A 143 17.92 -15.08 20.02
CA GLY A 143 17.39 -16.27 20.68
C GLY A 143 18.41 -17.41 20.81
N THR A 144 19.37 -17.51 19.89
CA THR A 144 20.42 -18.55 19.93
C THR A 144 21.45 -18.28 21.02
N GLN A 145 21.76 -17.02 21.32
CA GLN A 145 22.70 -16.67 22.39
C GLN A 145 22.13 -16.92 23.78
N PHE A 146 20.83 -16.71 23.98
CA PHE A 146 20.19 -16.97 25.28
C PHE A 146 20.16 -18.46 25.68
N LEU A 147 20.19 -19.37 24.71
CA LEU A 147 20.29 -20.81 24.95
C LEU A 147 21.72 -21.29 25.23
N GLN A 148 22.74 -20.54 24.80
CA GLN A 148 24.15 -20.88 25.00
C GLN A 148 24.65 -20.44 26.39
N THR A 149 24.13 -19.35 26.96
CA THR A 149 24.51 -18.85 28.29
C THR A 149 23.87 -19.63 29.46
N LYS A 150 22.89 -20.49 29.18
CA LYS A 150 22.18 -21.28 30.21
C LYS A 150 22.67 -22.72 30.35
N ARG A 151 23.76 -23.08 29.66
CA ARG A 151 24.46 -24.36 29.78
C ARG A 151 25.74 -24.17 30.56
#